data_AF-A0A4R2GG64-F1
#
_entry.id   AF-A0A4R2GG64-F1
#
_cell.length_a   1.000
_cell.length_b   1.000
_cell.length_c   1.000
_cell.angle_alpha   90.00
_cell.angle_beta   90.00
_cell.angle_gamma   90.00
#
_symmetry.space_group_name_H-M   'P 1'
#
loop_
_entity.id
_entity.type
_entity.pdbx_description
1 polymer ?
#
loop_
_entity_poly.entity_id
_entity_poly.type
_entity_poly.pdbx_seq_one_letter_code
_entity_poly.pdbx_strand_id
1 'polypeptide(L)'
;MRYRLFLKGIIFIISAVMVLTITACENHEKEIPPPGIHINMPDTGLEIELEDTLVISPRITYNYDTNYRWYLNGEFMSTEKEIKHIGKELGTSFYSFVVESPSGSDSIVIPVNTVILINFNEFELKNDTAIVGLDIYPSEPGFRTKGAIFPTIAPSENQWVGYALSNKYSQQSVQTPGRFTAYATTRNRNPFMVYHQPVDPHIVAFYFENREERLISSMSVSNTQLTFLIMRFGTVDGIPRFGGENNDVKDWFILTIEGFDANGVKTGEIEFPLADFRFDNHRQNYIVNNWQTVSLSDLGKVNSVSLSLATSLTDENGMMLTPPYVCIDNIRIIE
;
A
#
# COMPACT_ATOMS: atom_id res chain seq x y z
N MET A 1 -15.99 -14.89 126.65
CA MET A 1 -14.59 -14.48 126.89
C MET A 1 -13.73 -15.03 125.75
N ARG A 2 -13.11 -14.17 124.90
CA ARG A 2 -12.04 -14.46 123.90
C ARG A 2 -12.33 -15.49 122.79
N TYR A 3 -11.77 -15.50 121.58
CA TYR A 3 -11.11 -14.55 120.65
C TYR A 3 -10.98 -15.34 119.31
N ARG A 4 -11.31 -14.71 118.17
CA ARG A 4 -10.63 -14.79 116.84
C ARG A 4 -10.48 -16.08 115.98
N LEU A 5 -10.47 -15.79 114.66
CA LEU A 5 -9.99 -16.51 113.45
C LEU A 5 -10.94 -17.58 112.84
N PHE A 6 -11.44 -17.49 111.61
CA PHE A 6 -10.94 -17.28 110.21
C PHE A 6 -10.84 -18.60 109.42
N LEU A 7 -11.69 -18.76 108.39
CA LEU A 7 -11.49 -19.38 107.04
C LEU A 7 -12.91 -19.61 106.46
N LYS A 8 -13.47 -18.76 105.58
CA LYS A 8 -13.31 -18.60 104.11
C LYS A 8 -13.39 -19.89 103.28
N GLY A 9 -14.53 -20.04 102.60
CA GLY A 9 -14.71 -20.73 101.31
C GLY A 9 -15.86 -20.03 100.57
N ILE A 10 -15.57 -19.34 99.47
CA ILE A 10 -16.54 -18.55 98.68
C ILE A 10 -16.76 -19.19 97.30
N ILE A 11 -18.03 -19.10 96.93
CA ILE A 11 -18.78 -19.66 95.81
C ILE A 11 -18.49 -18.92 94.48
N PHE A 12 -18.49 -19.68 93.39
CA PHE A 12 -18.35 -19.22 92.00
C PHE A 12 -19.63 -18.52 91.50
N ILE A 13 -19.51 -17.34 90.89
CA ILE A 13 -20.58 -16.68 90.12
C ILE A 13 -20.02 -16.32 88.73
N ILE A 14 -20.80 -16.70 87.72
CA ILE A 14 -20.59 -16.55 86.27
C ILE A 14 -20.69 -15.07 85.86
N SER A 15 -19.75 -14.58 85.06
CA SER A 15 -19.81 -13.27 84.39
C SER A 15 -19.56 -13.45 82.89
N ALA A 16 -20.54 -13.07 82.08
CA ALA A 16 -20.49 -13.13 80.62
C ALA A 16 -19.62 -11.99 80.06
N VAL A 17 -18.60 -12.34 79.27
CA VAL A 17 -17.79 -11.38 78.50
C VAL A 17 -18.23 -11.50 77.04
N MET A 18 -18.87 -10.44 76.54
CA MET A 18 -19.21 -10.27 75.12
C MET A 18 -17.95 -9.80 74.39
N VAL A 19 -17.34 -10.70 73.61
CA VAL A 19 -16.21 -10.38 72.73
C VAL A 19 -16.78 -9.81 71.42
N LEU A 20 -16.63 -8.50 71.23
CA LEU A 20 -16.83 -7.84 69.93
C LEU A 20 -15.64 -8.22 69.03
N THR A 21 -15.85 -9.18 68.13
CA THR A 21 -14.93 -9.44 67.03
C THR A 21 -15.07 -8.31 66.00
N ILE A 22 -14.09 -7.42 65.95
CA ILE A 22 -13.94 -6.48 64.85
C ILE A 22 -13.45 -7.31 63.66
N THR A 23 -14.37 -7.78 62.82
CA THR A 23 -14.01 -8.26 61.49
C THR A 23 -13.56 -7.05 60.69
N ALA A 24 -12.25 -6.89 60.54
CA ALA A 24 -11.70 -6.03 59.51
C ALA A 24 -12.21 -6.59 58.16
N CYS A 25 -13.09 -5.85 57.49
CA CYS A 25 -13.31 -6.09 56.07
C CYS A 25 -11.96 -5.86 55.39
N GLU A 26 -11.33 -6.94 54.94
CA GLU A 26 -10.22 -6.88 54.00
C GLU A 26 -10.83 -6.35 52.69
N ASN A 27 -10.75 -5.03 52.51
CA ASN A 27 -11.09 -4.39 51.25
C ASN A 27 -10.09 -4.91 50.23
N HIS A 28 -10.46 -5.95 49.48
CA HIS A 28 -9.81 -6.28 48.24
C HIS A 28 -10.11 -5.15 47.24
N GLU A 29 -9.34 -4.07 47.32
CA GLU A 29 -9.24 -3.12 46.22
C GLU A 29 -8.80 -3.91 45.00
N LYS A 30 -9.68 -3.96 44.00
CA LYS A 30 -9.42 -4.68 42.76
C LYS A 30 -8.27 -3.95 42.06
N GLU A 31 -7.08 -4.54 42.07
CA GLU A 31 -5.92 -3.98 41.37
C GLU A 31 -6.29 -3.73 39.90
N ILE A 32 -6.21 -2.45 39.51
CA ILE A 32 -6.39 -2.05 38.12
C ILE A 32 -5.07 -2.37 37.42
N PRO A 33 -5.05 -3.18 36.35
CA PRO A 33 -3.84 -3.46 35.61
C PRO A 33 -3.35 -2.24 34.83
N PRO A 34 -2.07 -2.21 34.40
CA PRO A 34 -1.53 -1.10 33.62
C PRO A 34 -2.30 -0.89 32.30
N PRO A 35 -2.35 0.34 31.79
CA PRO A 35 -2.98 0.63 30.51
C PRO A 35 -2.22 -0.04 29.37
N GLY A 36 -2.93 -0.42 28.30
CA GLY A 36 -2.33 -0.96 27.07
C GLY A 36 -2.83 -0.23 25.82
N ILE A 37 -1.90 0.09 24.92
CA ILE A 37 -2.16 0.83 23.69
C ILE A 37 -2.44 -0.13 22.54
N HIS A 38 -3.49 0.17 21.77
CA HIS A 38 -3.83 -0.53 20.54
C HIS A 38 -4.10 0.49 19.43
N ILE A 39 -3.37 0.37 18.33
CA ILE A 39 -3.62 1.12 17.10
C ILE A 39 -3.67 0.13 15.94
N ASN A 40 -4.59 0.35 15.00
CA ASN A 40 -4.63 -0.41 13.76
C ASN A 40 -3.70 0.27 12.76
N MET A 41 -2.48 -0.23 12.63
CA MET A 41 -1.43 0.36 11.81
C MET A 41 -0.64 -0.76 11.11
N PRO A 42 -0.30 -0.63 9.82
CA PRO A 42 0.66 -1.53 9.16
C PRO A 42 2.04 -1.52 9.82
N ASP A 43 2.85 -2.55 9.57
CA ASP A 43 4.23 -2.60 10.08
C ASP A 43 5.10 -1.43 9.61
N THR A 44 4.77 -0.84 8.45
CA THR A 44 5.45 0.33 7.86
C THR A 44 5.02 1.67 8.45
N GLY A 45 4.06 1.68 9.38
CA GLY A 45 3.44 2.90 9.88
C GLY A 45 2.15 3.29 9.17
N LEU A 46 1.56 4.40 9.60
CA LEU A 46 0.43 5.04 8.92
C LEU A 46 0.92 5.80 7.68
N GLU A 47 0.01 6.04 6.76
CA GLU A 47 0.28 6.77 5.53
C GLU A 47 -0.79 7.83 5.30
N ILE A 48 -0.37 8.96 4.74
CA ILE A 48 -1.24 10.06 4.37
C ILE A 48 -0.77 10.68 3.06
N GLU A 49 -1.69 11.16 2.23
CA GLU A 49 -1.32 11.96 1.07
C GLU A 49 -0.87 13.37 1.50
N LEU A 50 -0.02 13.99 0.68
CA LEU A 50 0.35 15.40 0.84
C LEU A 50 -0.92 16.27 0.87
N GLU A 51 -0.95 17.25 1.77
CA GLU A 51 -2.04 18.19 2.05
C GLU A 51 -3.28 17.58 2.73
N ASP A 52 -3.35 16.27 2.92
CA ASP A 52 -4.43 15.62 3.66
C ASP A 52 -4.25 15.73 5.19
N THR A 53 -5.33 15.37 5.92
CA THR A 53 -5.34 15.33 7.38
C THR A 53 -5.66 13.93 7.91
N LEU A 54 -4.82 13.42 8.80
CA LEU A 54 -4.97 12.14 9.47
C LEU A 54 -5.23 12.36 10.96
N VAL A 55 -6.31 11.75 11.48
CA VAL A 55 -6.59 11.70 12.91
C VAL A 55 -5.98 10.43 13.49
N ILE A 56 -5.07 10.58 14.45
CA ILE A 56 -4.42 9.46 15.13
C ILE A 56 -5.07 9.32 16.51
N SER A 57 -5.83 8.25 16.69
CA SER A 57 -6.62 8.00 17.89
C SER A 57 -6.38 6.58 18.41
N PRO A 58 -5.35 6.37 19.26
CA PRO A 58 -5.06 5.08 19.87
C PRO A 58 -6.19 4.62 20.81
N ARG A 59 -6.48 3.32 20.81
CA ARG A 59 -7.36 2.69 21.80
C ARG A 59 -6.55 2.28 23.02
N ILE A 60 -7.14 2.48 24.19
CA ILE A 60 -6.45 2.30 25.47
C ILE A 60 -7.29 1.34 26.32
N THR A 61 -6.70 0.23 26.74
CA THR A 61 -7.27 -0.65 27.77
C THR A 61 -6.99 -0.08 29.16
N TYR A 62 -7.87 -0.38 30.13
CA TYR A 62 -7.73 0.10 31.53
C TYR A 62 -7.51 1.62 31.64
N ASN A 63 -8.28 2.36 30.86
CA ASN A 63 -8.20 3.82 30.74
C ASN A 63 -8.87 4.53 31.92
N TYR A 64 -8.25 4.46 33.10
CA TYR A 64 -8.70 5.08 34.35
C TYR A 64 -7.56 5.90 34.95
N ASP A 65 -7.84 7.16 35.32
CA ASP A 65 -6.86 8.11 35.87
C ASP A 65 -5.55 8.18 35.06
N THR A 66 -5.68 8.17 33.73
CA THR A 66 -4.54 8.16 32.82
C THR A 66 -4.19 9.56 32.34
N ASN A 67 -2.89 9.83 32.19
CA ASN A 67 -2.37 10.96 31.45
C ASN A 67 -1.83 10.50 30.10
N TYR A 68 -1.94 11.38 29.10
CA TYR A 68 -1.43 11.13 27.76
C TYR A 68 -0.31 12.12 27.44
N ARG A 69 0.70 11.65 26.71
CA ARG A 69 1.73 12.52 26.14
C ARG A 69 2.03 12.08 24.72
N TRP A 70 2.04 13.05 23.83
CA TRP A 70 2.51 12.91 22.46
C TRP A 70 3.84 13.63 22.30
N TYR A 71 4.72 12.98 21.55
CA TYR A 71 5.97 13.56 21.08
C TYR A 71 6.01 13.46 19.56
N LEU A 72 6.50 14.51 18.90
CA LEU A 72 6.82 14.49 17.47
C LEU A 72 8.34 14.59 17.35
N ASN A 73 8.97 13.57 16.77
CA ASN A 73 10.42 13.48 16.63
C ASN A 73 11.18 13.69 17.95
N GLY A 74 10.59 13.26 19.07
CA GLY A 74 11.14 13.38 20.42
C GLY A 74 10.77 14.66 21.17
N GLU A 75 10.16 15.65 20.51
CA GLU A 75 9.72 16.89 21.16
C GLU A 75 8.28 16.79 21.66
N PHE A 76 8.02 17.24 22.89
CA PHE A 76 6.68 17.22 23.46
C PHE A 76 5.72 18.06 22.62
N MET A 77 4.56 17.49 22.31
CA MET A 77 3.59 18.10 21.41
C MET A 77 2.22 18.32 22.06
N SER A 78 1.67 17.33 22.77
CA SER A 78 0.28 17.38 23.24
C SER A 78 0.02 16.43 24.42
N THR A 79 -1.00 16.75 25.22
CA THR A 79 -1.59 15.88 26.24
C THR A 79 -2.98 15.36 25.87
N GLU A 80 -3.45 15.67 24.66
CA GLU A 80 -4.73 15.17 24.17
C GLU A 80 -4.66 13.67 23.90
N LYS A 81 -5.81 12.99 23.99
CA LYS A 81 -5.91 11.56 23.68
C LYS A 81 -5.64 11.26 22.21
N GLU A 82 -6.04 12.17 21.34
CA GLU A 82 -5.89 12.07 19.89
C GLU A 82 -5.27 13.33 19.31
N ILE A 83 -4.60 13.16 18.18
CA ILE A 83 -3.91 14.25 17.49
C ILE A 83 -4.32 14.28 16.02
N LYS A 84 -4.11 15.44 15.39
CA LYS A 84 -4.25 15.60 13.95
C LYS A 84 -2.87 15.82 13.34
N HIS A 85 -2.52 14.98 12.38
CA HIS A 85 -1.36 15.18 11.52
C HIS A 85 -1.84 15.76 10.19
N ILE A 86 -1.12 16.75 9.66
CA ILE A 86 -1.34 17.32 8.34
C ILE A 86 -0.07 17.05 7.53
N GLY A 87 -0.21 16.38 6.39
CA GLY A 87 0.93 16.03 5.53
C GLY A 87 1.45 17.26 4.79
N LYS A 88 2.30 18.07 5.43
CA LYS A 88 2.80 19.34 4.86
C LYS A 88 3.99 19.17 3.93
N GLU A 89 4.81 18.17 4.18
CA GLU A 89 6.02 17.83 3.44
C GLU A 89 6.12 16.32 3.31
N LEU A 90 6.81 15.84 2.28
CA LEU A 90 7.04 14.42 2.10
C LEU A 90 7.97 13.89 3.19
N GLY A 91 7.94 12.56 3.39
CA GLY A 91 8.80 11.89 4.35
C GLY A 91 8.05 11.37 5.58
N THR A 92 8.79 11.01 6.61
CA THR A 92 8.26 10.29 7.77
C THR A 92 8.31 11.13 9.04
N SER A 93 7.14 11.37 9.63
CA SER A 93 7.00 11.92 10.98
C SER A 93 6.94 10.78 12.00
N PHE A 94 7.79 10.82 13.04
CA PHE A 94 7.79 9.82 14.10
C PHE A 94 7.04 10.34 15.32
N TYR A 95 5.80 9.89 15.50
CA TYR A 95 5.05 10.16 16.72
C TYR A 95 5.39 9.12 17.79
N SER A 96 5.55 9.57 19.03
CA SER A 96 5.55 8.68 20.19
C SER A 96 4.35 9.00 21.05
N PHE A 97 3.53 8.00 21.35
CA PHE A 97 2.40 8.12 22.27
C PHE A 97 2.71 7.36 23.55
N VAL A 98 2.57 8.04 24.69
CA VAL A 98 2.75 7.48 26.01
C VAL A 98 1.46 7.63 26.79
N VAL A 99 1.00 6.54 27.40
CA VAL A 99 -0.08 6.54 28.39
C VAL A 99 0.48 6.11 29.74
N GLU A 100 0.11 6.84 30.79
CA GLU A 100 0.58 6.57 32.16
C GLU A 100 -0.61 6.66 33.12
N SER A 101 -0.75 5.67 34.00
CA SER A 101 -1.69 5.64 35.12
C SER A 101 -0.95 5.28 36.41
N PRO A 102 -1.59 5.37 37.59
CA PRO A 102 -0.99 4.88 38.85
C PRO A 102 -0.55 3.41 38.80
N SER A 103 -1.18 2.61 37.93
CA SER A 103 -0.91 1.17 37.76
C SER A 103 0.23 0.86 36.80
N GLY A 104 0.77 1.85 36.07
CA GLY A 104 1.89 1.69 35.15
C GLY A 104 1.77 2.52 33.87
N SER A 105 2.59 2.22 32.88
CA SER A 105 2.63 2.96 31.61
C SER A 105 2.82 2.05 30.42
N ASP A 106 2.39 2.52 29.25
CA ASP A 106 2.67 1.90 27.95
C ASP A 106 3.06 2.97 26.93
N SER A 107 3.79 2.59 25.89
CA SER A 107 4.25 3.52 24.85
C SER A 107 4.34 2.86 23.48
N ILE A 108 4.05 3.62 22.44
CA ILE A 108 4.17 3.18 21.05
C ILE A 108 4.79 4.27 20.17
N VAL A 109 5.58 3.85 19.19
CA VAL A 109 6.06 4.70 18.09
C VAL A 109 5.16 4.49 16.88
N ILE A 110 4.67 5.58 16.30
CA ILE A 110 3.74 5.61 15.18
C ILE A 110 4.41 6.43 14.07
N PRO A 111 5.10 5.77 13.11
CA PRO A 111 5.56 6.42 11.91
C PRO A 111 4.36 6.85 11.07
N VAL A 112 4.38 8.08 10.57
CA VAL A 112 3.39 8.61 9.62
C VAL A 112 4.13 9.06 8.37
N ASN A 113 3.91 8.36 7.27
CA ASN A 113 4.54 8.63 5.99
C ASN A 113 3.64 9.54 5.15
N THR A 114 4.11 10.75 4.86
CA THR A 114 3.46 11.64 3.91
C THR A 114 4.00 11.36 2.51
N VAL A 115 3.09 11.05 1.58
CA VAL A 115 3.41 10.58 0.22
C VAL A 115 2.62 11.35 -0.83
N ILE A 116 3.07 11.30 -2.08
CA ILE A 116 2.20 11.60 -3.22
C ILE A 116 1.76 10.26 -3.82
N LEU A 117 0.45 10.05 -3.95
CA LEU A 117 -0.13 8.87 -4.58
C LEU A 117 -0.80 9.23 -5.90
N ILE A 118 -0.22 8.82 -7.03
CA ILE A 118 -0.86 8.96 -8.33
C ILE A 118 -1.73 7.72 -8.57
N ASN A 119 -3.04 7.89 -8.40
CA ASN A 119 -4.08 6.86 -8.58
C ASN A 119 -5.14 7.26 -9.62
N PHE A 120 -4.90 8.38 -10.32
CA PHE A 120 -5.69 8.88 -11.45
C PHE A 120 -7.16 9.21 -11.15
N ASN A 121 -7.61 9.16 -9.89
CA ASN A 121 -9.01 9.31 -9.51
C ASN A 121 -9.59 10.69 -9.83
N GLU A 122 -8.74 11.71 -10.00
CA GLU A 122 -9.10 13.04 -10.47
C GLU A 122 -9.63 13.07 -11.92
N PHE A 123 -9.32 12.04 -12.71
CA PHE A 123 -9.87 11.90 -14.06
C PHE A 123 -11.22 11.18 -14.01
N GLU A 124 -12.30 11.95 -14.00
CA GLU A 124 -13.65 11.42 -14.00
C GLU A 124 -13.98 10.73 -15.34
N LEU A 125 -14.14 9.40 -15.31
CA LEU A 125 -14.55 8.59 -16.45
C LEU A 125 -15.96 8.03 -16.25
N LYS A 126 -16.73 7.95 -17.34
CA LYS A 126 -17.95 7.12 -17.36
C LYS A 126 -17.56 5.67 -17.08
N ASN A 127 -18.45 4.92 -16.44
CA ASN A 127 -18.21 3.50 -16.15
C ASN A 127 -17.91 2.72 -17.43
N ASP A 128 -16.88 1.88 -17.36
CA ASP A 128 -16.47 0.99 -18.45
C ASP A 128 -16.06 1.73 -19.73
N THR A 129 -15.28 2.80 -19.57
CA THR A 129 -14.76 3.60 -20.68
C THR A 129 -13.23 3.66 -20.67
N ALA A 130 -12.69 4.08 -21.80
CA ALA A 130 -11.27 4.37 -21.98
C ALA A 130 -11.16 5.59 -22.90
N ILE A 131 -10.13 6.40 -22.68
CA ILE A 131 -9.81 7.54 -23.53
C ILE A 131 -8.32 7.53 -23.85
N VAL A 132 -8.00 7.80 -25.11
CA VAL A 132 -6.65 8.16 -25.53
C VAL A 132 -6.54 9.68 -25.37
N GLY A 133 -5.44 10.18 -24.81
CA GLY A 133 -5.23 11.59 -24.43
C GLY A 133 -5.14 12.60 -25.60
N LEU A 134 -5.99 12.46 -26.62
CA LEU A 134 -6.04 13.29 -27.83
C LEU A 134 -6.47 14.74 -27.57
N ASP A 135 -7.35 14.94 -26.58
CA ASP A 135 -8.08 16.22 -26.41
C ASP A 135 -7.69 17.00 -25.14
N ILE A 136 -6.76 16.49 -24.32
CA ILE A 136 -6.55 17.02 -22.97
C ILE A 136 -5.73 18.34 -23.02
N TYR A 137 -4.81 18.48 -23.98
CA TYR A 137 -4.14 19.74 -24.32
C TYR A 137 -3.72 19.75 -25.81
N PRO A 138 -4.19 20.71 -26.64
CA PRO A 138 -4.01 20.66 -28.08
C PRO A 138 -2.56 20.80 -28.58
N SER A 139 -1.61 21.14 -27.70
CA SER A 139 -0.18 21.24 -28.04
C SER A 139 0.68 20.09 -27.50
N GLU A 140 0.21 19.31 -26.53
CA GLU A 140 0.97 18.20 -25.91
C GLU A 140 -0.01 17.10 -25.45
N PRO A 141 -0.32 16.11 -26.33
CA PRO A 141 -1.21 15.01 -25.98
C PRO A 141 -0.65 14.15 -24.83
N GLY A 142 -1.52 13.82 -23.86
CA GLY A 142 -1.12 13.12 -22.64
C GLY A 142 -1.99 13.45 -21.44
N PHE A 143 -1.59 12.92 -20.29
CA PHE A 143 -2.27 13.12 -19.00
C PHE A 143 -1.33 13.80 -18.01
N ARG A 144 -1.85 14.70 -17.18
CA ARG A 144 -1.08 15.44 -16.18
C ARG A 144 -1.75 15.33 -14.83
N THR A 145 -0.99 14.94 -13.82
CA THR A 145 -1.50 14.81 -12.46
C THR A 145 -0.38 14.83 -11.43
N LYS A 146 -0.61 15.52 -10.31
CA LYS A 146 0.30 15.59 -9.17
C LYS A 146 1.78 15.83 -9.57
N GLY A 147 2.01 16.72 -10.54
CA GLY A 147 3.33 17.09 -11.06
C GLY A 147 3.97 16.08 -12.01
N ALA A 148 3.30 14.99 -12.37
CA ALA A 148 3.73 14.01 -13.36
C ALA A 148 3.00 14.18 -14.69
N ILE A 149 3.70 13.91 -15.79
CA ILE A 149 3.20 13.93 -17.16
C ILE A 149 3.35 12.53 -17.76
N PHE A 150 2.27 12.03 -18.35
CA PHE A 150 2.16 10.75 -19.04
C PHE A 150 1.92 11.00 -20.54
N PRO A 151 2.97 10.95 -21.38
CA PRO A 151 2.86 11.26 -22.80
C PRO A 151 2.00 10.28 -23.61
N THR A 152 1.28 10.82 -24.59
CA THR A 152 0.46 10.05 -25.53
C THR A 152 0.84 10.49 -26.94
N ILE A 153 1.27 9.57 -27.80
CA ILE A 153 1.42 9.86 -29.24
C ILE A 153 0.28 9.16 -29.95
N ALA A 154 -0.66 9.91 -30.53
CA ALA A 154 -1.85 9.33 -31.16
C ALA A 154 -2.26 10.10 -32.43
N PRO A 155 -1.75 9.73 -33.62
CA PRO A 155 -2.26 10.26 -34.88
C PRO A 155 -3.75 9.92 -35.11
N SER A 156 -4.19 8.81 -34.53
CA SER A 156 -5.59 8.39 -34.40
C SER A 156 -5.72 7.45 -33.20
N GLU A 157 -6.94 7.17 -32.73
CA GLU A 157 -7.18 6.21 -31.64
C GLU A 157 -6.56 4.82 -31.92
N ASN A 158 -6.53 4.40 -33.18
CA ASN A 158 -5.98 3.11 -33.59
C ASN A 158 -4.46 3.10 -33.82
N GLN A 159 -3.82 4.27 -33.85
CA GLN A 159 -2.37 4.43 -34.05
C GLN A 159 -1.67 4.99 -32.80
N TRP A 160 -2.36 4.95 -31.66
CA TRP A 160 -1.85 5.46 -30.39
C TRP A 160 -0.73 4.60 -29.81
N VAL A 161 0.27 5.23 -29.19
CA VAL A 161 1.30 4.68 -28.30
C VAL A 161 1.50 5.61 -27.09
N GLY A 162 2.12 5.11 -26.02
CA GLY A 162 2.28 5.83 -24.75
C GLY A 162 1.16 5.48 -23.77
N TYR A 163 0.57 6.48 -23.11
CA TYR A 163 -0.44 6.27 -22.08
C TYR A 163 -1.87 6.58 -22.56
N ALA A 164 -2.83 5.81 -22.05
CA ALA A 164 -4.27 5.99 -22.21
C ALA A 164 -4.93 5.72 -20.86
N LEU A 165 -6.05 6.38 -20.59
CA LEU A 165 -6.76 6.23 -19.33
C LEU A 165 -7.92 5.25 -19.50
N SER A 166 -8.13 4.35 -18.54
CA SER A 166 -9.28 3.44 -18.54
C SER A 166 -9.79 3.14 -17.14
N ASN A 167 -11.06 2.72 -17.04
CA ASN A 167 -11.63 2.10 -15.84
C ASN A 167 -12.30 0.74 -16.17
N LYS A 168 -11.81 0.05 -17.20
CA LYS A 168 -12.28 -1.26 -17.64
C LYS A 168 -11.54 -2.38 -16.92
N TYR A 169 -12.28 -3.28 -16.27
CA TYR A 169 -11.74 -4.42 -15.54
C TYR A 169 -12.48 -5.69 -15.92
N SER A 170 -11.77 -6.78 -16.19
CA SER A 170 -12.38 -8.08 -16.41
C SER A 170 -11.37 -9.22 -16.30
N GLN A 171 -11.75 -10.30 -15.61
CA GLN A 171 -11.04 -11.58 -15.67
C GLN A 171 -11.74 -12.61 -16.57
N GLN A 172 -12.78 -12.19 -17.29
CA GLN A 172 -13.52 -13.10 -18.16
C GLN A 172 -12.71 -13.46 -19.38
N SER A 173 -12.79 -14.74 -19.77
CA SER A 173 -12.33 -15.19 -21.09
C SER A 173 -13.40 -14.83 -22.12
N VAL A 174 -13.01 -14.06 -23.13
CA VAL A 174 -13.90 -13.55 -24.18
C VAL A 174 -13.25 -13.75 -25.55
N GLN A 175 -14.06 -13.81 -26.61
CA GLN A 175 -13.56 -13.98 -27.97
C GLN A 175 -12.82 -12.72 -28.47
N THR A 176 -13.26 -11.53 -28.04
CA THR A 176 -12.64 -10.25 -28.40
C THR A 176 -12.13 -9.56 -27.13
N PRO A 177 -10.91 -9.88 -26.67
CA PRO A 177 -10.38 -9.26 -25.46
C PRO A 177 -10.05 -7.78 -25.65
N GLY A 178 -10.28 -7.00 -24.60
CA GLY A 178 -10.04 -5.56 -24.61
C GLY A 178 -8.57 -5.20 -24.34
N ARG A 179 -7.96 -4.41 -25.22
CA ARG A 179 -6.63 -3.80 -25.00
C ARG A 179 -6.60 -2.76 -23.89
N PHE A 180 -7.73 -2.10 -23.63
CA PHE A 180 -7.86 -1.12 -22.54
C PHE A 180 -8.36 -1.71 -21.23
N THR A 181 -8.61 -3.02 -21.18
CA THR A 181 -9.20 -3.68 -20.01
C THR A 181 -8.08 -4.28 -19.16
N ALA A 182 -7.99 -3.92 -17.88
CA ALA A 182 -7.10 -4.61 -16.95
C ALA A 182 -7.61 -6.03 -16.68
N TYR A 183 -6.73 -7.03 -16.78
CA TYR A 183 -7.04 -8.39 -16.36
C TYR A 183 -6.96 -8.52 -14.83
N ALA A 184 -7.99 -8.02 -14.15
CA ALA A 184 -8.02 -7.88 -12.70
C ALA A 184 -9.44 -7.98 -12.15
N THR A 185 -9.56 -8.36 -10.88
CA THR A 185 -10.85 -8.42 -10.17
C THR A 185 -11.45 -7.03 -10.00
N THR A 186 -12.75 -6.87 -10.23
CA THR A 186 -13.48 -5.64 -9.97
C THR A 186 -13.68 -5.45 -8.46
N ARG A 187 -13.03 -4.45 -7.85
CA ARG A 187 -13.45 -3.94 -6.53
C ARG A 187 -14.05 -2.55 -6.65
N ASN A 188 -13.37 -1.63 -7.31
CA ASN A 188 -13.84 -0.29 -7.65
C ASN A 188 -13.42 0.03 -9.10
N ARG A 189 -14.27 0.71 -9.87
CA ARG A 189 -13.97 1.13 -11.26
C ARG A 189 -13.13 2.40 -11.28
N ASN A 190 -12.06 2.40 -10.51
CA ASN A 190 -11.15 3.53 -10.46
C ASN A 190 -10.45 3.64 -11.82
N PRO A 191 -10.15 4.86 -12.28
CA PRO A 191 -9.29 5.05 -13.44
C PRO A 191 -7.87 4.51 -13.17
N PHE A 192 -7.23 4.01 -14.20
CA PHE A 192 -5.83 3.56 -14.24
C PHE A 192 -5.25 3.86 -15.63
N MET A 193 -3.93 3.76 -15.79
CA MET A 193 -3.27 3.94 -17.07
C MET A 193 -3.06 2.61 -17.78
N VAL A 194 -3.33 2.59 -19.08
CA VAL A 194 -2.91 1.56 -20.02
C VAL A 194 -1.72 2.12 -20.79
N TYR A 195 -0.60 1.41 -20.75
CA TYR A 195 0.58 1.71 -21.53
C TYR A 195 0.61 0.84 -22.79
N HIS A 196 0.87 1.45 -23.94
CA HIS A 196 1.16 0.78 -25.21
C HIS A 196 2.53 1.20 -25.70
N GLN A 197 3.43 0.23 -25.79
CA GLN A 197 4.83 0.48 -26.13
C GLN A 197 5.01 0.98 -27.57
N PRO A 198 5.71 2.10 -27.80
CA PRO A 198 6.26 2.45 -29.11
C PRO A 198 7.55 1.68 -29.42
N VAL A 199 8.05 1.82 -30.64
CA VAL A 199 9.32 1.21 -31.07
C VAL A 199 10.50 1.65 -30.18
N ASP A 200 10.55 2.93 -29.80
CA ASP A 200 11.49 3.45 -28.79
C ASP A 200 10.72 3.86 -27.53
N PRO A 201 10.76 3.05 -26.45
CA PRO A 201 10.06 3.33 -25.20
C PRO A 201 10.39 4.67 -24.53
N HIS A 202 11.57 5.24 -24.80
CA HIS A 202 12.04 6.47 -24.14
C HIS A 202 11.24 7.71 -24.58
N ILE A 203 10.68 7.70 -25.81
CA ILE A 203 9.95 8.87 -26.35
C ILE A 203 8.63 9.13 -25.61
N VAL A 204 8.14 8.14 -24.86
CA VAL A 204 6.92 8.22 -24.06
C VAL A 204 7.19 7.92 -22.58
N ALA A 205 8.43 8.05 -22.10
CA ALA A 205 8.70 7.95 -20.67
C ALA A 205 7.85 8.97 -19.90
N PHE A 206 7.16 8.55 -18.84
CA PHE A 206 6.50 9.52 -17.97
C PHE A 206 7.56 10.29 -17.19
N TYR A 207 7.28 11.55 -16.88
CA TYR A 207 8.27 12.42 -16.24
C TYR A 207 7.65 13.43 -15.29
N PHE A 208 8.45 13.93 -14.38
CA PHE A 208 8.06 14.97 -13.43
C PHE A 208 8.35 16.36 -13.99
N GLU A 209 7.40 17.27 -13.81
CA GLU A 209 7.48 18.66 -14.24
C GLU A 209 8.66 19.40 -13.59
N ASN A 210 9.05 20.52 -14.19
CA ASN A 210 10.10 21.41 -13.67
C ASN A 210 11.46 20.74 -13.43
N ARG A 211 11.75 19.62 -14.11
CA ARG A 211 12.97 18.82 -13.93
C ARG A 211 13.12 18.28 -12.50
N GLU A 212 12.01 18.13 -11.78
CA GLU A 212 12.04 17.60 -10.43
C GLU A 212 12.45 16.13 -10.44
N GLU A 213 13.33 15.76 -9.52
CA GLU A 213 13.68 14.36 -9.29
C GLU A 213 12.95 13.86 -8.05
N ARG A 214 12.38 12.66 -8.13
CA ARG A 214 11.55 12.05 -7.10
C ARG A 214 12.04 10.64 -6.79
N LEU A 215 11.90 10.22 -5.53
CA LEU A 215 11.99 8.80 -5.19
C LEU A 215 10.61 8.17 -5.40
N ILE A 216 10.59 7.07 -6.14
CA ILE A 216 9.36 6.30 -6.36
C ILE A 216 9.49 5.01 -5.55
N SER A 217 8.60 4.81 -4.58
CA SER A 217 8.60 3.61 -3.74
C SER A 217 8.03 2.40 -4.46
N SER A 218 6.93 2.59 -5.19
CA SER A 218 6.24 1.49 -5.85
C SER A 218 5.31 1.94 -6.97
N MET A 219 4.93 1.00 -7.82
CA MET A 219 3.84 1.13 -8.78
C MET A 219 3.08 -0.18 -8.86
N SER A 220 1.75 -0.13 -9.02
CA SER A 220 0.95 -1.31 -9.31
C SER A 220 0.95 -1.59 -10.81
N VAL A 221 1.11 -2.85 -11.20
CA VAL A 221 1.07 -3.31 -12.59
C VAL A 221 0.12 -4.48 -12.78
N SER A 222 -0.48 -4.59 -13.97
CA SER A 222 -1.30 -5.73 -14.36
C SER A 222 -1.20 -5.95 -15.87
N ASN A 223 -1.36 -7.20 -16.31
CA ASN A 223 -1.60 -7.47 -17.72
C ASN A 223 -2.94 -6.85 -18.16
N THR A 224 -3.01 -6.44 -19.43
CA THR A 224 -4.31 -6.20 -20.08
C THR A 224 -5.01 -7.54 -20.34
N GLN A 225 -6.33 -7.52 -20.53
CA GLN A 225 -7.10 -8.70 -20.90
C GLN A 225 -6.62 -9.28 -22.24
N LEU A 226 -6.27 -8.42 -23.20
CA LEU A 226 -5.70 -8.84 -24.48
C LEU A 226 -4.38 -9.60 -24.29
N THR A 227 -3.41 -9.00 -23.62
CA THR A 227 -2.10 -9.61 -23.39
C THR A 227 -2.23 -10.89 -22.58
N PHE A 228 -3.03 -10.88 -21.50
CA PHE A 228 -3.24 -12.05 -20.66
C PHE A 228 -3.84 -13.24 -21.43
N LEU A 229 -4.93 -13.02 -22.18
CA LEU A 229 -5.61 -14.12 -22.88
C LEU A 229 -4.78 -14.67 -24.04
N ILE A 230 -4.00 -13.84 -24.73
CA ILE A 230 -3.08 -14.32 -25.77
C ILE A 230 -1.97 -15.19 -25.16
N MET A 231 -1.34 -14.77 -24.07
CA MET A 231 -0.37 -15.63 -23.38
C MET A 231 -1.03 -16.92 -22.88
N ARG A 232 -2.26 -16.85 -22.37
CA ARG A 232 -2.94 -18.00 -21.77
C ARG A 232 -3.42 -19.03 -22.79
N PHE A 233 -3.97 -18.58 -23.93
CA PHE A 233 -4.70 -19.43 -24.87
C PHE A 233 -4.13 -19.41 -26.29
N GLY A 234 -3.22 -18.49 -26.60
CA GLY A 234 -2.77 -18.25 -27.98
C GLY A 234 -3.88 -17.61 -28.82
N THR A 235 -3.70 -17.65 -30.14
CA THR A 235 -4.71 -17.22 -31.12
C THR A 235 -4.94 -18.29 -32.18
N VAL A 236 -6.11 -18.24 -32.81
CA VAL A 236 -6.43 -19.08 -33.99
C VAL A 236 -5.51 -18.77 -35.18
N ASP A 237 -4.95 -17.57 -35.22
CA ASP A 237 -4.06 -17.07 -36.28
C ASP A 237 -2.59 -17.46 -36.07
N GLY A 238 -2.31 -18.36 -35.13
CA GLY A 238 -1.01 -19.00 -35.01
C GLY A 238 -0.06 -18.41 -33.96
N ILE A 239 -0.53 -17.52 -33.08
CA ILE A 239 0.24 -17.16 -31.88
C ILE A 239 0.08 -18.31 -30.87
N PRO A 240 1.15 -19.06 -30.52
CA PRO A 240 1.03 -20.15 -29.56
C PRO A 240 0.78 -19.62 -28.14
N ARG A 241 0.13 -20.43 -27.31
CA ARG A 241 0.03 -20.16 -25.87
C ARG A 241 1.40 -20.30 -25.20
N PHE A 242 1.63 -19.55 -24.12
CA PHE A 242 2.81 -19.69 -23.28
C PHE A 242 2.89 -21.11 -22.71
N GLY A 243 4.10 -21.66 -22.72
CA GLY A 243 4.37 -23.04 -22.33
C GLY A 243 4.19 -24.06 -23.47
N GLY A 244 3.64 -23.66 -24.62
CA GLY A 244 3.23 -24.61 -25.66
C GLY A 244 2.19 -25.63 -25.15
N GLU A 245 1.90 -26.67 -25.92
CA GLU A 245 0.82 -27.62 -25.59
C GLU A 245 1.02 -28.36 -24.26
N ASN A 246 2.27 -28.62 -23.87
CA ASN A 246 2.64 -29.44 -22.71
C ASN A 246 3.23 -28.65 -21.52
N ASN A 247 3.31 -27.32 -21.61
CA ASN A 247 3.99 -26.43 -20.66
C ASN A 247 5.52 -26.60 -20.59
N ASP A 248 6.14 -27.16 -21.62
CA ASP A 248 7.60 -27.38 -21.70
C ASP A 248 8.36 -26.18 -22.28
N VAL A 249 7.68 -25.29 -23.00
CA VAL A 249 8.31 -24.10 -23.58
C VAL A 249 8.56 -23.07 -22.47
N LYS A 250 9.81 -22.62 -22.34
CA LYS A 250 10.24 -21.70 -21.28
C LYS A 250 9.95 -20.24 -21.66
N ASP A 251 8.66 -19.94 -21.82
CA ASP A 251 8.20 -18.60 -22.20
C ASP A 251 8.26 -17.60 -21.04
N TRP A 252 8.40 -16.32 -21.39
CA TRP A 252 8.38 -15.21 -20.42
C TRP A 252 7.89 -13.93 -21.07
N PHE A 253 7.33 -13.04 -20.25
CA PHE A 253 6.95 -11.69 -20.62
C PHE A 253 7.40 -10.75 -19.50
N ILE A 254 8.33 -9.85 -19.79
CA ILE A 254 9.01 -9.01 -18.79
C ILE A 254 8.70 -7.55 -19.06
N LEU A 255 8.39 -6.82 -17.99
CA LEU A 255 8.37 -5.36 -17.94
C LEU A 255 9.68 -4.89 -17.31
N THR A 256 10.49 -4.17 -18.07
CA THR A 256 11.66 -3.44 -17.61
C THR A 256 11.26 -1.99 -17.34
N ILE A 257 11.57 -1.50 -16.15
CA ILE A 257 11.28 -0.15 -15.68
C ILE A 257 12.62 0.54 -15.47
N GLU A 258 12.90 1.56 -16.26
CA GLU A 258 14.18 2.29 -16.22
C GLU A 258 13.97 3.70 -15.69
N GLY A 259 14.79 4.10 -14.73
CA GLY A 259 14.80 5.44 -14.16
C GLY A 259 15.90 6.31 -14.75
N PHE A 260 15.62 7.60 -14.98
CA PHE A 260 16.59 8.57 -15.48
C PHE A 260 16.55 9.86 -14.64
N ASP A 261 17.72 10.45 -14.41
CA ASP A 261 17.87 11.75 -13.76
C ASP A 261 17.41 12.90 -14.67
N ALA A 262 17.41 14.14 -14.17
CA ALA A 262 17.01 15.31 -14.95
C ALA A 262 17.91 15.59 -16.17
N ASN A 263 19.10 14.98 -16.23
CA ASN A 263 20.05 15.10 -17.35
C ASN A 263 19.90 13.95 -18.37
N GLY A 264 18.96 13.02 -18.15
CA GLY A 264 18.75 11.86 -19.01
C GLY A 264 19.75 10.73 -18.76
N VAL A 265 20.44 10.73 -17.62
CA VAL A 265 21.35 9.65 -17.21
C VAL A 265 20.55 8.58 -16.47
N LYS A 266 20.70 7.32 -16.89
CA LYS A 266 20.06 6.19 -16.22
C LYS A 266 20.55 6.05 -14.77
N THR A 267 19.62 6.02 -13.83
CA THR A 267 19.90 5.92 -12.38
C THR A 267 19.67 4.52 -11.83
N GLY A 268 18.80 3.74 -12.47
CA GLY A 268 18.50 2.38 -12.06
C GLY A 268 17.55 1.69 -13.03
N GLU A 269 17.36 0.39 -12.81
CA GLU A 269 16.50 -0.48 -13.62
C GLU A 269 15.91 -1.58 -12.75
N ILE A 270 14.66 -1.93 -13.03
CA ILE A 270 13.95 -3.01 -12.37
C ILE A 270 13.26 -3.85 -13.44
N GLU A 271 13.48 -5.17 -13.40
CA GLU A 271 12.76 -6.12 -14.21
C GLU A 271 11.65 -6.79 -13.40
N PHE A 272 10.45 -6.81 -13.97
CA PHE A 272 9.29 -7.46 -13.38
C PHE A 272 8.65 -8.45 -14.39
N PRO A 273 8.71 -9.77 -14.15
CA PRO A 273 8.06 -10.74 -15.03
C PRO A 273 6.53 -10.69 -14.88
N LEU A 274 5.85 -10.23 -15.92
CA LEU A 274 4.39 -10.27 -16.08
C LEU A 274 3.88 -11.68 -16.41
N ALA A 275 4.76 -12.55 -16.91
CA ALA A 275 4.59 -13.99 -16.99
C ALA A 275 5.95 -14.69 -16.97
N ASP A 276 6.03 -15.86 -16.36
CA ASP A 276 7.25 -16.66 -16.32
C ASP A 276 6.95 -18.16 -16.29
N PHE A 277 7.41 -18.87 -17.31
CA PHE A 277 7.28 -20.31 -17.49
C PHE A 277 8.66 -20.99 -17.47
N ARG A 278 9.71 -20.29 -17.03
CA ARG A 278 11.09 -20.79 -17.02
C ARG A 278 11.36 -21.85 -15.95
N PHE A 279 10.44 -22.06 -15.00
CA PHE A 279 10.61 -23.00 -13.89
C PHE A 279 10.62 -24.47 -14.33
N ASP A 280 11.46 -25.28 -13.70
CA ASP A 280 11.46 -26.74 -13.90
C ASP A 280 10.16 -27.39 -13.40
N ASN A 281 9.65 -26.91 -12.26
CA ASN A 281 8.36 -27.32 -11.75
C ASN A 281 7.26 -26.46 -12.38
N HIS A 282 6.51 -27.02 -13.33
CA HIS A 282 5.45 -26.29 -14.05
C HIS A 282 4.34 -25.73 -13.15
N ARG A 283 4.23 -26.18 -11.89
CA ARG A 283 3.30 -25.59 -10.90
C ARG A 283 3.71 -24.18 -10.46
N GLN A 284 4.96 -23.79 -10.70
CA GLN A 284 5.47 -22.45 -10.44
C GLN A 284 5.27 -21.51 -11.62
N ASN A 285 4.93 -22.02 -12.81
CA ASN A 285 4.64 -21.20 -13.98
C ASN A 285 3.44 -20.29 -13.69
N TYR A 286 3.55 -19.02 -14.08
CA TYR A 286 2.49 -18.05 -13.82
C TYR A 286 2.35 -17.02 -14.94
N ILE A 287 1.15 -16.45 -15.00
CA ILE A 287 0.85 -15.20 -15.70
C ILE A 287 0.21 -14.30 -14.64
N VAL A 288 0.69 -13.06 -14.50
CA VAL A 288 0.11 -12.08 -13.58
C VAL A 288 -1.35 -11.87 -13.96
N ASN A 289 -2.26 -12.27 -13.07
CA ASN A 289 -3.70 -12.34 -13.32
C ASN A 289 -4.53 -11.35 -12.49
N ASN A 290 -3.84 -10.44 -11.79
CA ASN A 290 -4.42 -9.34 -11.01
C ASN A 290 -3.31 -8.29 -10.76
N TRP A 291 -3.68 -7.13 -10.22
CA TRP A 291 -2.71 -6.11 -9.82
C TRP A 291 -1.63 -6.67 -8.89
N GLN A 292 -0.38 -6.34 -9.19
CA GLN A 292 0.80 -6.62 -8.37
C GLN A 292 1.53 -5.32 -8.10
N THR A 293 1.96 -5.11 -6.86
CA THR A 293 2.80 -3.96 -6.50
C THR A 293 4.26 -4.30 -6.78
N VAL A 294 4.90 -3.51 -7.63
CA VAL A 294 6.34 -3.57 -7.90
C VAL A 294 7.04 -2.53 -7.04
N SER A 295 8.05 -2.93 -6.28
CA SER A 295 8.93 -1.97 -5.60
C SER A 295 9.79 -1.27 -6.62
N LEU A 296 9.90 0.06 -6.52
CA LEU A 296 10.68 0.92 -7.41
C LEU A 296 11.88 1.59 -6.72
N SER A 297 12.16 1.21 -5.47
CA SER A 297 13.19 1.84 -4.64
C SER A 297 14.60 1.77 -5.24
N ASP A 298 14.89 0.75 -6.05
CA ASP A 298 16.19 0.56 -6.69
C ASP A 298 16.40 1.44 -7.94
N LEU A 299 15.39 2.21 -8.37
CA LEU A 299 15.56 3.20 -9.45
C LEU A 299 16.39 4.42 -9.02
N GLY A 300 16.50 4.67 -7.72
CA GLY A 300 17.06 5.91 -7.18
C GLY A 300 16.15 7.11 -7.43
N LYS A 301 16.72 8.32 -7.40
CA LYS A 301 15.99 9.56 -7.61
C LYS A 301 15.89 9.83 -9.11
N VAL A 302 14.66 9.93 -9.64
CA VAL A 302 14.40 9.98 -11.07
C VAL A 302 13.59 11.20 -11.45
N ASN A 303 13.89 11.82 -12.59
CA ASN A 303 12.98 12.76 -13.26
C ASN A 303 12.03 12.05 -14.22
N SER A 304 12.48 10.99 -14.89
CA SER A 304 11.65 10.24 -15.84
C SER A 304 11.80 8.74 -15.68
N VAL A 305 10.76 8.02 -16.11
CA VAL A 305 10.68 6.56 -16.05
C VAL A 305 10.19 6.01 -17.39
N SER A 306 11.00 5.15 -17.99
CA SER A 306 10.63 4.40 -19.20
C SER A 306 10.13 3.01 -18.85
N LEU A 307 9.18 2.51 -19.65
CA LEU A 307 8.60 1.18 -19.52
C LEU A 307 8.85 0.41 -20.81
N SER A 308 9.58 -0.69 -20.74
CA SER A 308 9.88 -1.56 -21.88
C SER A 308 9.37 -2.97 -21.61
N LEU A 309 8.69 -3.55 -22.60
CA LEU A 309 8.13 -4.88 -22.61
C LEU A 309 8.94 -5.73 -23.57
N ALA A 310 9.32 -6.91 -23.11
CA ALA A 310 9.98 -7.91 -23.91
C ALA A 310 9.32 -9.28 -23.68
N THR A 311 9.37 -10.14 -24.70
CA THR A 311 8.77 -11.49 -24.66
C THR A 311 9.73 -12.50 -25.26
N SER A 312 9.67 -13.75 -24.79
CA SER A 312 10.28 -14.89 -25.47
C SER A 312 9.63 -15.20 -26.82
N LEU A 313 8.38 -14.75 -27.02
CA LEU A 313 7.57 -15.12 -28.17
C LEU A 313 7.67 -14.07 -29.28
N THR A 314 8.62 -14.27 -30.19
CA THR A 314 8.90 -13.39 -31.33
C THR A 314 8.71 -14.10 -32.68
N ASP A 315 8.47 -13.34 -33.74
CA ASP A 315 8.54 -13.84 -35.12
C ASP A 315 9.99 -14.01 -35.61
N GLU A 316 10.15 -14.45 -36.86
CA GLU A 316 11.47 -14.67 -37.49
C GLU A 316 12.31 -13.38 -37.62
N ASN A 317 11.68 -12.22 -37.58
CA ASN A 317 12.34 -10.91 -37.64
C ASN A 317 12.65 -10.35 -36.23
N GLY A 318 12.31 -11.08 -35.17
CA GLY A 318 12.48 -10.65 -33.78
C GLY A 318 11.38 -9.71 -33.30
N MET A 319 10.29 -9.55 -34.04
CA MET A 319 9.14 -8.73 -33.61
C MET A 319 8.31 -9.51 -32.58
N MET A 320 7.88 -8.82 -31.52
CA MET A 320 7.06 -9.43 -30.47
C MET A 320 5.71 -9.88 -31.02
N LEU A 321 5.34 -11.14 -30.77
CA LEU A 321 3.99 -11.65 -31.06
C LEU A 321 3.03 -11.41 -29.90
N THR A 322 3.55 -11.23 -28.69
CA THR A 322 2.74 -10.84 -27.52
C THR A 322 2.39 -9.36 -27.60
N PRO A 323 1.12 -8.95 -27.51
CA PRO A 323 0.75 -7.53 -27.59
C PRO A 323 1.41 -6.70 -26.48
N PRO A 324 2.09 -5.60 -26.82
CA PRO A 324 2.95 -4.88 -25.89
C PRO A 324 2.12 -3.85 -25.09
N TYR A 325 1.16 -4.36 -24.33
CA TYR A 325 0.31 -3.57 -23.43
C TYR A 325 0.47 -4.00 -21.98
N VAL A 326 0.50 -3.02 -21.08
CA VAL A 326 0.48 -3.23 -19.63
C VAL A 326 -0.39 -2.15 -18.97
N CYS A 327 -1.03 -2.47 -17.85
CA CYS A 327 -1.73 -1.51 -17.02
C CYS A 327 -0.84 -1.07 -15.87
N ILE A 328 -0.84 0.22 -15.54
CA ILE A 328 -0.15 0.78 -14.37
C ILE A 328 -1.12 1.61 -13.52
N ASP A 329 -0.92 1.60 -12.21
CA ASP A 329 -1.72 2.35 -11.23
C ASP A 329 -0.92 2.58 -9.94
N ASN A 330 -1.44 3.42 -9.03
CA ASN A 330 -0.94 3.62 -7.67
C ASN A 330 0.58 3.86 -7.62
N ILE A 331 1.07 4.83 -8.40
CA ILE A 331 2.48 5.25 -8.36
C ILE A 331 2.68 6.03 -7.07
N ARG A 332 3.51 5.49 -6.19
CA ARG A 332 3.79 6.01 -4.86
C ARG A 332 5.11 6.75 -4.86
N ILE A 333 5.07 8.06 -4.64
CA ILE A 333 6.22 8.94 -4.55
C ILE A 333 6.50 9.24 -3.08
N ILE A 334 7.77 9.13 -2.71
CA ILE A 334 8.31 9.40 -1.38
C ILE A 334 9.46 10.40 -1.47
N GLU A 335 10.01 10.79 -0.32
CA GLU A 335 11.21 11.64 -0.21
C GLU A 335 12.44 10.86 0.25
#